data_AF-A0A1B6EHU3-F1
#
_entry.id   AF-A0A1B6EHU3-F1
#
_cell.length_a   1.000
_cell.length_b   1.000
_cell.length_c   1.000
_cell.angle_alpha   90.00
_cell.angle_beta   90.00
_cell.angle_gamma   90.00
#
_symmetry.space_group_name_H-M   'P 1'
#
loop_
_entity.id
_entity.type
_entity.pdbx_description
1 polymer ?
#
loop_
_entity_poly.entity_id
_entity_poly.type
_entity_poly.pdbx_seq_one_letter_code
_entity_poly.pdbx_strand_id
1 'polypeptide(L)'
;KEVCGMKKAKDWRELIDVMEPQSINQLAAVYPSVDEVDLFIGAVSEKPLEGAMLGPTFVCLVGDQFARLRRGDRFFYEETNQPSTFSKDQLEQLRKASLARILCDNSDDIALIQPLAFVQPSFLNQRVSCSSEAIPRVELHPWTQERPAA
;
A
#
# COMPACT_ATOMS: atom_id res chain seq x y z
N LYS A 1 -4.47 -2.45 20.47
CA LYS A 1 -3.01 -2.52 20.77
C LYS A 1 -2.53 -3.93 21.12
N GLU A 2 -3.22 -4.65 21.99
CA GLU A 2 -2.79 -5.98 22.46
C GLU A 2 -2.68 -7.04 21.35
N VAL A 3 -3.61 -7.04 20.39
CA VAL A 3 -3.55 -7.92 19.19
C VAL A 3 -2.23 -7.77 18.42
N CYS A 4 -1.61 -6.59 18.47
CA CYS A 4 -0.36 -6.27 17.82
C CYS A 4 0.87 -6.41 18.73
N GLY A 5 0.73 -7.00 19.91
CA GLY A 5 1.81 -7.16 20.89
C GLY A 5 2.31 -5.84 21.51
N MET A 6 1.58 -4.73 21.32
CA MET A 6 1.97 -3.43 21.86
C MET A 6 1.45 -3.23 23.28
N LYS A 7 2.20 -2.48 24.10
CA LYS A 7 1.77 -2.09 25.44
C LYS A 7 0.44 -1.36 25.38
N LYS A 8 -0.54 -1.83 26.15
CA LYS A 8 -1.81 -1.15 26.37
C LYS A 8 -1.58 0.11 27.21
N ALA A 9 -2.02 1.27 26.73
CA ALA A 9 -1.95 2.52 27.47
C ALA A 9 -3.00 2.51 28.58
N LYS A 10 -2.60 2.89 29.80
CA LYS A 10 -3.48 2.96 30.97
C LYS A 10 -3.97 4.37 31.28
N ASP A 11 -3.25 5.37 30.81
CA ASP A 11 -3.62 6.78 30.91
C ASP A 11 -3.07 7.58 29.73
N TRP A 12 -3.52 8.83 29.61
CA TRP A 12 -3.21 9.72 28.50
C TRP A 12 -1.70 9.98 28.32
N ARG A 13 -0.91 9.95 29.41
CA ARG A 13 0.54 10.22 29.35
C ARG A 13 1.29 9.08 28.68
N GLU A 14 0.80 7.85 28.79
CA GLU A 14 1.41 6.68 28.14
C GLU A 14 1.25 6.69 26.60
N LEU A 15 0.49 7.63 26.03
CA LEU A 15 0.36 7.80 24.58
C LEU A 15 1.46 8.68 23.96
N ILE A 16 2.27 9.38 24.75
CA ILE A 16 3.25 10.38 24.27
C ILE A 16 4.32 9.79 23.34
N ASP A 17 4.65 8.52 23.53
CA ASP A 17 5.63 7.79 22.72
C ASP A 17 5.14 7.58 21.29
N VAL A 18 3.82 7.56 21.07
CA VAL A 18 3.21 7.21 19.77
C VAL A 18 2.26 8.27 19.22
N MET A 19 1.90 9.30 19.98
CA MET A 19 1.00 10.38 19.56
C MET A 19 1.58 11.75 19.90
N GLU A 20 1.23 12.77 19.11
CA GLU A 20 1.59 14.15 19.44
C GLU A 20 0.78 14.67 20.64
N PRO A 21 1.35 15.53 21.50
CA PRO A 21 0.64 16.06 22.67
C PRO A 21 -0.69 16.72 22.33
N GLN A 22 -0.77 17.39 21.18
CA GLN A 22 -2.01 18.00 20.70
C GLN A 22 -3.11 16.97 20.44
N SER A 23 -2.80 15.85 19.78
CA SER A 23 -3.75 14.78 19.52
C SER A 23 -4.22 14.13 20.82
N ILE A 24 -3.31 13.90 21.77
CA ILE A 24 -3.64 13.36 23.10
C ILE A 24 -4.63 14.28 23.82
N ASN A 25 -4.38 15.59 23.82
CA ASN A 25 -5.26 16.57 24.46
C ASN A 25 -6.65 16.61 23.83
N GLN A 26 -6.74 16.49 22.50
CA GLN A 26 -8.02 16.44 21.79
C GLN A 26 -8.80 15.17 22.12
N LEU A 27 -8.14 14.01 22.19
CA LEU A 27 -8.77 12.76 22.60
C LEU A 27 -9.26 12.82 24.05
N ALA A 28 -8.42 13.32 24.96
CA ALA A 28 -8.75 13.45 26.38
C ALA A 28 -9.91 14.43 26.67
N ALA A 29 -10.16 15.37 25.75
CA ALA A 29 -11.28 16.31 25.87
C ALA A 29 -12.64 15.68 25.50
N VAL A 30 -12.64 14.57 24.75
CA VAL A 30 -13.85 13.95 24.19
C VAL A 30 -14.15 12.60 24.82
N TYR A 31 -13.12 11.82 25.15
CA TYR A 31 -13.27 10.49 25.74
C TYR A 31 -13.01 10.53 27.25
N PRO A 32 -13.81 9.83 28.09
CA PRO A 32 -13.60 9.81 29.54
C PRO A 32 -12.30 9.09 29.95
N SER A 33 -11.85 8.12 29.16
CA SER A 33 -10.64 7.34 29.40
C SER A 33 -9.98 6.87 28.11
N VAL A 34 -8.70 6.47 28.19
CA VAL A 34 -7.96 5.92 27.04
C VAL A 34 -8.55 4.61 26.52
N ASP A 35 -9.26 3.88 27.37
CA ASP A 35 -9.89 2.59 27.04
C ASP A 35 -11.14 2.76 26.15
N GLU A 36 -11.73 3.96 26.14
CA GLU A 36 -12.94 4.27 25.39
C GLU A 36 -12.65 4.90 24.01
N VAL A 37 -11.38 5.12 23.67
CA VAL A 37 -11.00 5.69 22.38
C VAL A 37 -11.31 4.69 21.26
N ASP A 38 -12.18 5.11 20.33
CA ASP A 38 -12.50 4.32 19.14
C ASP A 38 -11.24 4.03 18.31
N LEU A 39 -11.13 2.79 17.82
CA LEU A 39 -9.95 2.30 17.10
C LEU A 39 -9.52 3.24 15.98
N PHE A 40 -10.46 3.68 15.14
CA PHE A 40 -10.14 4.48 13.97
C PHE A 40 -9.49 5.80 14.36
N ILE A 41 -10.13 6.56 15.27
CA ILE A 41 -9.65 7.88 15.71
C ILE A 41 -8.36 7.75 16.51
N GLY A 42 -8.25 6.74 17.37
CA GLY A 42 -7.01 6.44 18.08
C GLY A 42 -5.86 6.15 17.12
N ALA A 43 -6.05 5.27 16.15
CA ALA A 43 -4.98 4.84 15.25
C ALA A 43 -4.58 5.91 14.21
N VAL A 44 -5.49 6.73 13.68
CA VAL A 44 -5.11 7.88 12.81
C VAL A 44 -4.39 8.99 13.58
N SER A 45 -4.55 9.03 14.90
CA SER A 45 -3.90 10.02 15.77
C SER A 45 -2.46 9.64 16.14
N GLU A 46 -2.04 8.41 15.84
CA GLU A 46 -0.66 7.96 16.04
C GLU A 46 0.29 8.59 15.00
N LYS A 47 1.50 8.94 15.44
CA LYS A 47 2.57 9.43 14.57
C LYS A 47 2.93 8.34 13.56
N PRO A 48 3.10 8.69 12.27
CA PRO A 48 3.60 7.74 11.30
C PRO A 48 4.98 7.18 11.69
N LEU A 49 5.21 5.90 11.41
CA LEU A 49 6.56 5.33 11.49
C LEU A 49 7.46 5.94 10.40
N GLU A 50 8.78 5.87 10.59
CA GLU A 50 9.74 6.37 9.62
C GLU A 50 9.53 5.70 8.24
N GLY A 51 9.33 6.52 7.21
CA GLY A 51 9.04 6.05 5.84
C GLY A 51 7.62 5.51 5.61
N ALA A 52 6.75 5.53 6.63
CA ALA A 52 5.35 5.11 6.52
C ALA A 52 4.38 6.29 6.55
N MET A 53 3.16 6.08 6.06
CA MET A 53 2.03 7.02 6.25
C MET A 53 1.18 6.69 7.48
N LEU A 54 1.42 5.53 8.10
CA LEU A 54 0.59 4.98 9.17
C LEU A 54 1.39 4.85 10.46
N GLY A 55 0.72 5.07 11.60
CA GLY A 55 1.27 4.80 12.91
C GLY A 55 1.30 3.31 13.27
N PRO A 56 1.93 2.94 14.40
CA PRO A 56 2.19 1.55 14.78
C PRO A 56 0.97 0.62 14.75
N THR A 57 -0.18 1.08 15.24
CA THR A 57 -1.42 0.30 15.29
C THR A 57 -1.89 -0.03 13.88
N PHE A 58 -1.97 0.96 12.98
CA PHE A 58 -2.41 0.71 11.61
C PHE A 58 -1.38 -0.01 10.76
N VAL A 59 -0.08 0.20 10.96
CA VAL A 59 0.96 -0.62 10.29
C VAL A 59 0.76 -2.10 10.61
N CYS A 60 0.52 -2.45 11.87
CA CYS A 60 0.21 -3.83 12.26
C CYS A 60 -1.08 -4.34 11.62
N LEU A 61 -2.21 -3.63 11.81
CA LEU A 61 -3.52 -4.13 11.39
C LEU A 61 -3.65 -4.23 9.87
N VAL A 62 -3.23 -3.19 9.16
CA VAL A 62 -3.26 -3.15 7.69
C VAL A 62 -2.27 -4.15 7.13
N GLY A 63 -1.06 -4.24 7.70
CA GLY A 63 -0.04 -5.22 7.29
C GLY A 63 -0.50 -6.67 7.46
N ASP A 64 -1.09 -7.02 8.61
CA ASP A 64 -1.65 -8.36 8.85
C ASP A 64 -2.78 -8.67 7.87
N GLN A 65 -3.68 -7.72 7.62
CA GLN A 65 -4.78 -7.91 6.67
C GLN A 65 -4.27 -8.13 5.24
N PHE A 66 -3.32 -7.33 4.75
CA PHE A 66 -2.72 -7.53 3.42
C PHE A 66 -1.97 -8.87 3.33
N ALA A 67 -1.26 -9.27 4.38
CA ALA A 67 -0.57 -10.56 4.42
C ALA A 67 -1.56 -11.74 4.34
N ARG A 68 -2.69 -11.66 5.05
CA ARG A 68 -3.75 -12.67 4.98
C ARG A 68 -4.41 -12.72 3.61
N LEU A 69 -4.70 -11.56 3.00
CA LEU A 69 -5.28 -11.50 1.65
C LEU A 69 -4.35 -12.17 0.63
N ARG A 70 -3.05 -11.85 0.67
CA ARG A 70 -2.06 -12.47 -0.23
C ARG A 70 -1.94 -13.98 -0.02
N ARG A 71 -1.75 -14.45 1.23
CA ARG A 71 -1.54 -15.88 1.51
C ARG A 71 -2.81 -16.73 1.35
N GLY A 72 -3.97 -16.12 1.56
CA GLY A 72 -5.26 -16.81 1.46
C GLY A 72 -5.82 -16.88 0.04
N ASP A 73 -5.23 -16.15 -0.90
CA ASP A 73 -5.68 -16.11 -2.28
C ASP A 73 -4.95 -17.15 -3.14
N ARG A 74 -5.66 -18.23 -3.46
CA ARG A 74 -5.16 -19.30 -4.34
C ARG A 74 -4.85 -18.79 -5.76
N PHE A 75 -5.44 -17.67 -6.18
CA PHE A 75 -5.25 -17.04 -7.48
C PHE A 75 -4.31 -15.84 -7.42
N PHE A 76 -3.60 -15.63 -6.30
CA PHE A 76 -2.61 -14.57 -6.21
C PHE A 76 -1.58 -14.73 -7.32
N TYR A 77 -1.27 -13.64 -8.04
CA TYR A 77 -0.57 -13.73 -9.32
C TYR A 77 0.83 -14.37 -9.25
N GLU A 78 1.51 -14.30 -8.09
CA GLU A 78 2.82 -14.95 -7.90
C GLU A 78 2.73 -16.38 -7.33
N GLU A 79 1.53 -16.91 -7.09
CA GLU A 79 1.37 -18.24 -6.50
C GLU A 79 1.84 -19.32 -7.46
N THR A 80 2.54 -20.32 -6.93
CA THR A 80 3.14 -21.41 -7.70
C THR A 80 2.37 -22.70 -7.51
N ASN A 81 2.49 -23.63 -8.46
CA ASN A 81 1.84 -24.94 -8.40
C ASN A 81 0.30 -24.87 -8.35
N GLN A 82 -0.30 -23.81 -8.91
CA GLN A 82 -1.74 -23.67 -9.08
C GLN A 82 -2.11 -23.80 -10.57
N PRO A 83 -3.33 -24.26 -10.89
CA PRO A 83 -3.82 -24.24 -12.28
C PRO A 83 -3.82 -22.84 -12.91
N SER A 84 -3.86 -21.79 -12.09
CA SER A 84 -3.84 -20.38 -12.49
C SER A 84 -2.46 -19.73 -12.41
N THR A 85 -1.40 -20.49 -12.16
CA THR A 85 -0.04 -19.96 -12.07
C THR A 85 0.40 -19.41 -13.43
N PHE A 86 0.79 -18.13 -13.45
CA PHE A 86 1.41 -17.54 -14.62
C PHE A 86 2.76 -18.19 -14.93
N SER A 87 3.10 -18.30 -16.22
CA SER A 87 4.42 -18.71 -16.66
C SER A 87 5.49 -17.70 -16.24
N LYS A 88 6.76 -18.11 -16.28
CA LYS A 88 7.87 -17.21 -15.96
C LYS A 88 7.87 -15.96 -16.86
N ASP A 89 7.67 -16.15 -18.16
CA ASP A 89 7.66 -15.06 -19.15
C ASP A 89 6.49 -14.11 -18.91
N GLN A 90 5.33 -14.64 -18.51
CA GLN A 90 4.15 -13.85 -18.12
C GLN A 90 4.45 -13.01 -16.87
N LEU A 91 5.02 -13.61 -15.82
CA LEU A 91 5.40 -12.91 -14.59
C LEU A 91 6.43 -11.81 -14.83
N GLU A 92 7.39 -12.03 -15.73
CA GLU A 92 8.37 -11.01 -16.12
C GLU A 92 7.70 -9.78 -16.76
N GLN A 93 6.61 -9.96 -17.51
CA GLN A 93 5.86 -8.84 -18.07
C GLN A 93 4.96 -8.17 -17.03
N LEU A 94 4.29 -8.93 -16.16
CA LEU A 94 3.47 -8.38 -15.07
C LEU A 94 4.28 -7.50 -14.12
N ARG A 95 5.54 -7.86 -13.84
CA ARG A 95 6.44 -7.06 -12.99
C ARG A 95 6.86 -5.72 -13.60
N LYS A 96 6.67 -5.50 -14.90
CA LYS A 96 6.87 -4.20 -15.55
C LYS A 96 5.67 -3.27 -15.36
N ALA A 97 4.51 -3.80 -14.97
CA ALA A 97 3.32 -3.00 -14.78
C ALA A 97 3.55 -1.91 -13.72
N SER A 98 3.10 -0.70 -14.03
CA SER A 98 3.14 0.43 -13.11
C SER A 98 1.88 1.29 -13.31
N LEU A 99 1.47 2.01 -12.26
CA LEU A 99 0.35 2.96 -12.39
C LEU A 99 0.67 4.04 -13.44
N ALA A 100 1.92 4.46 -13.57
CA ALA A 100 2.36 5.38 -14.62
C ALA A 100 2.09 4.81 -16.02
N ARG A 101 2.42 3.54 -16.25
CA ARG A 101 2.13 2.86 -17.52
C ARG A 101 0.63 2.78 -17.80
N ILE A 102 -0.17 2.38 -16.81
CA ILE A 102 -1.63 2.30 -16.93
C ILE A 102 -2.20 3.66 -17.36
N LEU A 103 -1.78 4.74 -16.70
CA LEU A 103 -2.24 6.09 -17.03
C LEU A 103 -1.82 6.51 -18.44
N CYS A 104 -0.57 6.25 -18.83
CA CYS A 104 -0.08 6.56 -20.17
C CYS A 104 -0.78 5.78 -21.31
N ASP A 105 -1.25 4.56 -21.06
CA ASP A 105 -1.92 3.75 -22.09
C ASP A 105 -3.42 4.02 -22.19
N ASN A 106 -4.03 4.64 -21.17
CA ASN A 106 -5.49 4.76 -21.06
C ASN A 106 -5.99 6.20 -20.86
N SER A 107 -5.13 7.21 -21.03
CA SER A 107 -5.52 8.63 -20.91
C SER A 107 -5.21 9.37 -22.19
N ASP A 108 -6.16 10.19 -22.66
CA ASP A 108 -6.01 10.92 -23.93
C ASP A 108 -4.94 12.03 -23.85
N ASP A 109 -4.82 12.70 -22.69
CA ASP A 109 -3.99 13.90 -22.52
C ASP A 109 -2.73 13.71 -21.67
N ILE A 110 -2.36 12.48 -21.32
CA ILE A 110 -1.13 12.20 -20.53
C ILE A 110 0.00 11.78 -21.45
N ALA A 111 0.83 12.75 -21.84
CA ALA A 111 2.07 12.51 -22.59
C ALA A 111 3.33 12.43 -21.70
N LEU A 112 3.31 13.10 -20.54
CA LEU A 112 4.42 13.17 -19.59
C LEU A 112 3.94 12.83 -18.18
N ILE A 113 4.61 11.88 -17.52
CA ILE A 113 4.33 11.49 -16.12
C ILE A 113 5.59 10.99 -15.43
N GLN A 114 5.63 11.09 -14.10
CA GLN A 114 6.71 10.53 -13.29
C GLN A 114 6.60 8.99 -13.19
N PRO A 115 7.71 8.22 -13.25
CA PRO A 115 7.69 6.76 -13.17
C PRO A 115 7.05 6.21 -11.89
N LEU A 116 7.37 6.80 -10.73
CA LEU A 116 6.76 6.42 -9.45
C LEU A 116 5.51 7.28 -9.22
N ALA A 117 4.37 6.84 -9.75
CA ALA A 117 3.13 7.62 -9.78
C ALA A 117 2.61 8.05 -8.40
N PHE A 118 2.86 7.27 -7.35
CA PHE A 118 2.48 7.59 -5.97
C PHE A 118 3.40 8.59 -5.27
N VAL A 119 4.59 8.85 -5.84
CA VAL A 119 5.56 9.79 -5.29
C VAL A 119 5.47 11.09 -6.09
N GLN A 120 5.49 12.23 -5.40
CA GLN A 120 5.47 13.53 -6.07
C GLN A 120 6.67 13.67 -7.03
N PRO A 121 6.51 14.42 -8.14
CA PRO A 121 7.62 14.72 -9.03
C PRO A 121 8.76 15.41 -8.28
N SER A 122 9.98 14.95 -8.52
CA SER A 122 11.20 15.50 -7.94
C SER A 122 12.38 15.32 -8.89
N PHE A 123 13.57 15.80 -8.52
CA PHE A 123 14.78 15.55 -9.32
C PHE A 123 15.05 14.06 -9.55
N LEU A 124 14.69 13.19 -8.59
CA LEU A 124 14.86 11.74 -8.67
C LEU A 124 13.64 11.00 -9.26
N ASN A 125 12.53 11.69 -9.48
CA ASN A 125 11.28 11.15 -10.01
C ASN A 125 10.66 12.15 -11.00
N GLN A 126 11.43 12.57 -11.99
CA GLN A 126 11.01 13.59 -12.95
C GLN A 126 9.92 13.05 -13.85
N ARG A 127 9.07 13.95 -14.35
CA ARG A 127 8.13 13.59 -15.41
C ARG A 127 8.90 13.30 -16.70
N VAL A 128 8.63 12.16 -17.30
CA VAL A 128 9.24 11.71 -18.55
C VAL A 128 8.15 11.39 -19.56
N SER A 129 8.54 11.29 -20.83
CA SER A 129 7.63 10.81 -21.88
C SER A 129 7.06 9.44 -21.54
N CYS A 130 5.79 9.23 -21.84
CA CYS A 130 5.15 7.92 -21.80
C CYS A 130 5.83 6.89 -22.74
N SER A 131 6.73 7.31 -23.62
CA SER A 131 7.56 6.40 -24.44
C SER A 131 8.96 6.17 -23.85
N SER A 132 9.27 6.71 -22.67
CA SER A 132 10.55 6.51 -21.99
C SER A 132 10.69 5.09 -21.46
N GLU A 133 11.92 4.55 -21.50
CA GLU A 133 12.26 3.25 -20.89
C GLU A 133 12.04 3.23 -19.37
N ALA A 134 11.99 4.39 -18.72
CA ALA A 134 11.64 4.49 -17.30
C ALA A 134 10.17 4.12 -17.02
N ILE A 135 9.32 4.04 -18.05
CA ILE A 135 7.92 3.59 -17.96
C ILE A 135 7.72 2.42 -18.95
N PRO A 136 8.27 1.24 -18.64
CA PRO A 136 8.27 0.12 -19.58
C PRO A 136 6.85 -0.34 -19.92
N ARG A 137 6.68 -0.84 -21.16
CA ARG A 137 5.43 -1.48 -21.60
C ARG A 137 5.33 -2.91 -21.10
N VAL A 138 4.10 -3.32 -20.81
CA VAL A 138 3.76 -4.72 -20.53
C VAL A 138 3.48 -5.37 -21.88
N GLU A 139 4.31 -6.34 -22.26
CA GLU A 139 4.13 -7.06 -23.52
C GLU A 139 3.22 -8.27 -23.32
N LEU A 140 2.14 -8.38 -24.10
CA LEU A 140 1.16 -9.46 -23.97
C LEU A 140 1.49 -10.70 -24.83
N HIS A 141 2.62 -10.69 -25.55
CA HIS A 141 3.08 -11.80 -26.37
C HIS A 141 3.11 -13.17 -25.63
N PRO A 142 3.48 -13.26 -24.34
CA PRO A 142 3.45 -14.54 -23.60
C PRO A 142 2.05 -15.16 -23.44
N TRP A 143 0.97 -14.43 -23.73
CA TRP A 143 -0.42 -14.92 -23.67
C TRP A 143 -0.97 -15.40 -25.01
N THR A 144 -0.19 -15.34 -26.10
CA THR A 144 -0.67 -15.66 -27.46
C THR A 144 -1.25 -17.07 -27.62
N GLN A 145 -0.85 -18.03 -26.77
CA GLN A 145 -1.34 -19.41 -26.81
C GLN A 145 -2.40 -19.72 -25.76
N GLU A 146 -2.78 -18.75 -24.93
CA GLU A 146 -3.88 -18.94 -23.98
C GLU A 146 -5.21 -18.94 -24.73
N ARG A 147 -6.01 -19.97 -24.50
CA ARG A 147 -7.39 -20.02 -25.00
C ARG A 147 -8.27 -19.29 -24.00
N PRO A 148 -9.22 -18.44 -24.45
CA PRO A 148 -10.25 -17.92 -23.57
C PRO A 148 -10.93 -19.08 -22.85
N ALA A 149 -11.19 -18.93 -21.56
CA ALA A 149 -12.05 -19.88 -20.86
C ALA A 149 -13.41 -19.91 -21.57
N ALA A 150 -13.84 -21.12 -21.98
CA ALA A 150 -15.13 -21.36 -22.60
C ALA A 150 -16.28 -21.19 -21.60
#